data_AF-A0A953BZG5-F1
#
_entry.id   AF-A0A953BZG5-F1
#
_cell.length_a   1.000
_cell.length_b   1.000
_cell.length_c   1.000
_cell.angle_alpha   90.00
_cell.angle_beta   90.00
_cell.angle_gamma   90.00
#
_symmetry.space_group_name_H-M   'P 1'
#
loop_
_entity.id
_entity.type
_entity.pdbx_description
1 polymer ?
#
loop_
_entity_poly.entity_id
_entity_poly.type
_entity_poly.pdbx_seq_one_letter_code
_entity_poly.pdbx_strand_id
1 'polypeptide(L)'
;MRNIALFLAAAGLGAATALAGPAAAQIPASEIGVVCDQLNYRFQFDFKHRQDFPRAGAARALHRSGVEKCQSGDPEAGIADLRDALRKIGVEPEQL
;
A
#
# COMPACT_ATOMS: atom_id res chain seq x y z
N MET A 1 -34.03 -22.51 39.92
CA MET A 1 -34.13 -21.24 40.66
C MET A 1 -33.85 -20.11 39.67
N ARG A 2 -34.86 -19.29 39.37
CA ARG A 2 -34.81 -18.15 38.44
C ARG A 2 -34.47 -16.90 39.26
N ASN A 3 -33.28 -16.32 39.08
CA ASN A 3 -32.94 -15.04 39.69
C ASN A 3 -32.68 -13.99 38.61
N ILE A 4 -33.72 -13.17 38.42
CA ILE A 4 -33.76 -11.70 38.39
C ILE A 4 -32.76 -11.00 37.47
N ALA A 5 -33.35 -10.44 36.40
CA ALA A 5 -32.81 -9.40 35.56
C ALA A 5 -32.50 -8.13 36.36
N LEU A 6 -31.42 -7.45 35.99
CA LEU A 6 -31.22 -6.04 36.27
C LEU A 6 -30.89 -5.35 34.94
N PHE A 7 -31.94 -4.73 34.39
CA PHE A 7 -31.85 -3.68 33.39
C PHE A 7 -31.25 -2.45 34.06
N LEU A 8 -30.10 -1.99 33.59
CA LEU A 8 -29.62 -0.64 33.79
C LEU A 8 -29.44 -0.01 32.41
N ALA A 9 -30.45 0.77 32.03
CA ALA A 9 -30.38 1.69 30.92
C ALA A 9 -29.43 2.83 31.28
N ALA A 10 -28.37 2.99 30.49
CA ALA A 10 -27.62 4.24 30.41
C ALA A 10 -27.93 4.87 29.05
N ALA A 11 -28.82 5.86 29.06
CA ALA A 11 -29.01 6.76 27.95
C ALA A 11 -27.73 7.60 27.79
N GLY A 12 -26.91 7.25 26.80
CA GLY A 12 -25.86 8.11 26.26
C GLY A 12 -26.28 8.56 24.86
N LEU A 13 -27.05 9.64 24.78
CA LEU A 13 -27.15 10.41 23.53
C LEU A 13 -25.88 11.23 23.37
N GLY A 14 -25.21 11.07 22.22
CA GLY A 14 -24.27 12.07 21.70
C GLY A 14 -22.82 11.59 21.61
N ALA A 15 -22.50 10.92 20.51
CA ALA A 15 -21.24 11.17 19.79
C ALA A 15 -21.48 10.82 18.32
N ALA A 16 -21.19 11.78 17.46
CA ALA A 16 -21.35 11.70 16.03
C ALA A 16 -20.83 10.37 15.46
N THR A 17 -21.58 9.80 14.53
CA THR A 17 -21.08 8.81 13.59
C THR A 17 -20.00 9.49 12.75
N ALA A 18 -18.77 9.53 13.26
CA ALA A 18 -17.61 9.64 12.40
C ALA A 18 -17.60 8.32 11.60
N LEU A 19 -18.07 8.40 10.36
CA LEU A 19 -17.81 7.40 9.34
C LEU A 19 -16.29 7.22 9.30
N ALA A 20 -15.79 6.22 10.02
CA ALA A 20 -14.45 5.71 9.80
C ALA A 20 -14.46 5.20 8.36
N GLY A 21 -14.03 6.06 7.45
CA GLY A 21 -13.67 5.64 6.10
C GLY A 21 -12.68 4.48 6.20
N PRO A 22 -12.61 3.60 5.19
CA PRO A 22 -11.67 2.50 5.22
C PRO A 22 -10.29 3.06 5.54
N ALA A 23 -9.74 2.69 6.71
CA ALA A 23 -8.37 3.01 7.05
C ALA A 23 -7.54 2.42 5.92
N ALA A 24 -6.83 3.28 5.17
CA ALA A 24 -5.87 2.82 4.19
C ALA A 24 -4.97 1.81 4.90
N ALA A 25 -4.95 0.57 4.41
CA ALA A 25 -4.20 -0.50 5.03
C ALA A 25 -2.75 -0.03 5.15
N GLN A 26 -2.31 0.22 6.38
CA GLN A 26 -0.94 0.64 6.66
C GLN A 26 -0.10 -0.63 6.59
N ILE A 27 0.88 -0.65 5.69
CA ILE A 27 1.86 -1.74 5.65
C ILE A 27 2.61 -1.68 6.99
N PRO A 28 2.56 -2.75 7.80
CA PRO A 28 3.28 -2.73 9.08
C PRO A 28 4.77 -2.56 8.80
N ALA A 29 5.47 -1.82 9.66
CA ALA A 29 6.89 -1.49 9.47
C ALA A 29 7.79 -2.72 9.25
N SER A 30 7.41 -3.87 9.83
CA SER A 30 8.08 -5.16 9.64
C SER A 30 7.98 -5.74 8.22
N GLU A 31 7.01 -5.29 7.43
CA GLU A 31 6.73 -5.79 6.08
C GLU A 31 7.18 -4.82 4.97
N ILE A 32 7.53 -3.58 5.32
CA ILE A 32 7.94 -2.55 4.36
C ILE A 32 9.08 -3.02 3.45
N GLY A 33 10.11 -3.67 4.01
CA GLY A 33 11.22 -4.23 3.23
C GLY A 33 10.76 -5.32 2.25
N VAL A 34 9.83 -6.18 2.68
CA VAL A 34 9.27 -7.25 1.84
C VAL A 34 8.48 -6.66 0.68
N VAL A 35 7.70 -5.60 0.91
CA VAL A 35 6.94 -4.92 -0.14
C VAL A 35 7.87 -4.24 -1.15
N CYS A 36 8.94 -3.58 -0.69
CA CYS A 36 9.98 -3.05 -1.57
C CYS A 36 10.57 -4.13 -2.50
N ASP A 37 10.94 -5.28 -1.95
CA ASP A 37 11.54 -6.37 -2.71
C ASP A 37 10.56 -7.00 -3.72
N GLN A 38 9.30 -7.20 -3.31
CA GLN A 38 8.25 -7.75 -4.18
C GLN A 38 7.96 -6.84 -5.37
N LEU A 39 7.81 -5.53 -5.12
CA LEU A 39 7.54 -4.56 -6.19
C LEU A 39 8.74 -4.42 -7.13
N ASN A 40 9.97 -4.42 -6.59
CA ASN A 40 11.19 -4.41 -7.38
C ASN A 40 11.28 -5.64 -8.29
N TYR A 41 11.06 -6.84 -7.73
CA TYR A 41 11.06 -8.08 -8.50
C TYR A 41 9.99 -8.07 -9.59
N ARG A 42 8.76 -7.63 -9.25
CA ARG A 42 7.65 -7.57 -10.19
C ARG A 42 7.97 -6.65 -11.36
N PHE A 43 8.51 -5.46 -11.09
CA PHE A 43 8.91 -4.52 -12.14
C PHE A 43 9.95 -5.15 -13.08
N GLN A 44 11.01 -5.76 -12.53
CA GLN A 44 12.05 -6.39 -13.36
C GLN A 44 11.52 -7.53 -14.22
N PHE A 45 10.53 -8.28 -13.73
CA PHE A 45 9.86 -9.33 -14.50
C PHE A 45 9.04 -8.74 -15.66
N ASP A 46 8.10 -7.84 -15.37
CA ASP A 46 7.18 -7.30 -16.37
C ASP A 46 7.88 -6.39 -17.38
N PHE A 47 8.88 -5.61 -16.95
CA PHE A 47 9.57 -4.66 -17.82
C PHE A 47 10.30 -5.34 -18.98
N LYS A 48 10.74 -6.60 -18.83
CA LYS A 48 11.36 -7.40 -19.91
C LYS A 48 10.45 -7.52 -21.14
N HIS A 49 9.14 -7.52 -20.94
CA HIS A 49 8.14 -7.68 -22.00
C HIS A 49 7.46 -6.36 -22.40
N ARG A 50 7.85 -5.24 -21.78
CA ARG A 50 7.16 -3.95 -21.89
C ARG A 50 8.11 -2.78 -22.17
N GLN A 51 9.29 -3.07 -22.73
CA GLN A 51 10.31 -2.06 -23.01
C GLN A 51 9.85 -1.00 -24.03
N ASP A 52 8.92 -1.36 -24.91
CA ASP A 52 8.38 -0.46 -25.95
C ASP A 52 7.12 0.29 -25.52
N PHE A 53 6.70 0.18 -24.25
CA PHE A 53 5.55 0.95 -23.77
C PHE A 53 5.82 2.45 -23.90
N PRO A 54 4.79 3.27 -24.21
CA PRO A 54 4.95 4.72 -24.41
C PRO A 54 5.62 5.48 -23.25
N ARG A 55 5.65 4.89 -22.04
CA ARG A 55 6.27 5.47 -20.84
C ARG A 55 7.36 4.59 -20.22
N ALA A 56 7.94 3.64 -20.95
CA ALA A 56 8.95 2.72 -20.42
C ALA A 56 10.19 3.43 -19.85
N GLY A 57 10.63 4.54 -20.47
CA GLY A 57 11.73 5.36 -19.93
C GLY A 57 11.41 5.98 -18.56
N ALA A 58 10.22 6.56 -18.42
CA ALA A 58 9.75 7.10 -17.15
C ALA A 58 9.56 6.00 -16.10
N ALA A 59 9.07 4.83 -16.51
CA ALA A 59 8.93 3.66 -15.66
C ALA A 59 10.29 3.22 -15.08
N ARG A 60 11.33 3.16 -15.93
CA ARG A 60 12.69 2.80 -15.51
C ARG A 60 13.32 3.82 -14.57
N ALA A 61 13.03 5.10 -14.76
CA ALA A 61 13.50 6.16 -13.86
C ALA A 61 12.84 6.05 -12.47
N LEU A 62 11.52 5.84 -12.44
CA LEU A 62 10.77 5.61 -11.20
C LEU A 62 11.22 4.34 -10.48
N HIS A 63 11.43 3.24 -11.22
CA HIS A 63 11.95 2.00 -10.64
C HIS A 63 13.30 2.21 -9.94
N ARG A 64 14.24 2.90 -10.60
CA ARG A 64 15.56 3.21 -10.01
C ARG A 64 15.43 4.04 -8.74
N SER A 65 14.67 5.13 -8.81
CA SER A 65 14.40 6.00 -7.66
C SER A 65 13.76 5.21 -6.51
N GLY A 66 12.81 4.34 -6.82
CA GLY A 66 12.12 3.50 -5.85
C GLY A 66 13.05 2.53 -5.12
N VAL A 67 13.95 1.86 -5.86
CA VAL A 67 14.99 0.99 -5.28
C VAL A 67 15.94 1.78 -4.38
N GLU A 68 16.41 2.95 -4.83
CA GLU A 68 17.31 3.80 -4.04
C GLU A 68 16.66 4.26 -2.72
N LYS A 69 15.40 4.68 -2.76
CA LYS A 69 14.64 5.12 -1.58
C LYS A 69 14.35 3.97 -0.60
N CYS A 70 13.97 2.80 -1.12
CA CYS A 70 13.84 1.58 -0.32
C CYS A 70 15.14 1.21 0.42
N GLN A 71 16.30 1.51 -0.16
CA GLN A 71 17.62 1.19 0.43
C GLN A 71 18.18 2.29 1.34
N SER A 72 17.78 3.56 1.15
CA SER A 72 18.36 4.72 1.82
C SER A 72 17.58 5.23 3.04
N GLY A 73 16.49 4.55 3.41
CA GLY A 73 15.72 4.86 4.62
C GLY A 73 14.43 5.65 4.38
N ASP A 74 13.98 5.79 3.13
CA ASP A 74 12.65 6.31 2.78
C ASP A 74 11.83 5.28 1.99
N PRO A 75 11.50 4.13 2.61
CA PRO A 75 10.88 3.03 1.88
C PRO A 75 9.41 3.30 1.52
N GLU A 76 8.71 4.20 2.20
CA GLU A 76 7.35 4.59 1.81
C GLU A 76 7.36 5.33 0.46
N ALA A 77 8.25 6.30 0.28
CA ALA A 77 8.45 6.95 -1.01
C ALA A 77 9.00 5.97 -2.05
N GLY A 78 9.83 5.01 -1.63
CA GLY A 78 10.32 3.94 -2.50
C GLY A 78 9.21 3.05 -3.06
N ILE A 79 8.29 2.60 -2.20
CA ILE A 79 7.11 1.82 -2.56
C ILE A 79 6.21 2.62 -3.51
N ALA A 80 6.00 3.91 -3.25
CA ALA A 80 5.22 4.77 -4.13
C ALA A 80 5.83 4.83 -5.54
N ASP A 81 7.13 5.10 -5.65
CA ASP A 81 7.83 5.13 -6.93
C ASP A 81 7.77 3.79 -7.68
N LEU A 82 7.93 2.66 -6.97
CA LEU A 82 7.85 1.32 -7.57
C LEU A 82 6.44 0.99 -8.09
N ARG A 83 5.40 1.34 -7.34
CA ARG A 83 4.00 1.20 -7.80
C ARG A 83 3.73 2.07 -9.02
N ASP A 84 4.25 3.30 -9.04
CA ASP A 84 4.14 4.20 -10.18
C ASP A 84 4.84 3.63 -11.40
N ALA A 85 6.04 3.06 -11.23
CA ALA A 85 6.80 2.43 -12.30
C ALA A 85 5.99 1.31 -12.98
N LEU A 86 5.35 0.43 -12.19
CA LEU A 86 4.47 -0.63 -12.69
C LEU A 86 3.28 -0.05 -13.48
N ARG A 87 2.63 0.99 -12.96
CA ARG A 87 1.50 1.65 -13.65
C ARG A 87 1.92 2.29 -14.97
N LYS A 88 3.16 2.82 -15.09
CA LYS A 88 3.67 3.37 -16.35
C LYS A 88 3.84 2.31 -17.45
N ILE A 89 4.01 1.04 -17.09
CA ILE A 89 4.01 -0.09 -18.02
C ILE A 89 2.68 -0.85 -18.06
N GLY A 90 1.61 -0.28 -17.49
CA GLY A 90 0.27 -0.89 -17.53
C GLY A 90 0.16 -2.18 -16.73
N VAL A 91 0.93 -2.29 -15.65
CA VAL A 91 0.79 -3.34 -14.64
C VAL A 91 0.16 -2.70 -13.41
N GLU A 92 -0.98 -3.21 -12.98
CA GLU A 92 -1.55 -2.80 -11.71
C GLU A 92 -0.77 -3.51 -10.58
N PRO A 93 -0.17 -2.74 -9.64
CA PRO A 93 0.35 -3.35 -8.43
C PRO A 93 -0.86 -3.83 -7.63
N GLU A 94 -1.01 -5.15 -7.49
CA GLU A 94 -1.97 -5.73 -6.55
C GLU A 94 -1.82 -5.06 -5.17
N GLN A 95 -2.88 -5.07 -4.36
CA GLN A 95 -2.85 -4.53 -3.00
C GLN A 95 -1.89 -5.34 -2.12
N LEU A 96 -0.59 -5.09 -2.30
CA LEU A 96 0.49 -5.41 -1.37
C LEU A 96 0.48 -4.38 -0.25
#